data_AF-A0A2V6DCC1-F1
#
_entry.id   AF-A0A2V6DCC1-F1
#
_cell.length_a   1.000
_cell.length_b   1.000
_cell.length_c   1.000
_cell.angle_alpha   90.00
_cell.angle_beta   90.00
_cell.angle_gamma   90.00
#
_symmetry.space_group_name_H-M   'P 1'
#
loop_
_entity.id
_entity.type
_entity.pdbx_description
1 polymer ?
#
loop_
_entity_poly.entity_id
_entity_poly.type
_entity_poly.pdbx_seq_one_letter_code
_entity_poly.pdbx_strand_id
1 'polypeptide(L)'
;MDISVRTLQEAISIRRQIDNLEKRLSSLLAGAPPKPTAPAGGRYFSPATRAKLAAAAKARWARKRGATTAAPTKKKGQLTPAGRRKLSQLMKARWAARRKAAGTKKAPAKKKGALTPAGRRKLSQLMKARWAARRKAAAK
;
A
#
# COMPACT_ATOMS: atom_id res chain seq x y z
N MET A 1 5.78 27.71 33.19
CA MET A 1 5.29 27.41 31.82
C MET A 1 3.82 27.12 32.01
N ASP A 2 3.01 28.17 32.03
CA ASP A 2 1.64 28.07 32.54
C ASP A 2 0.74 27.71 31.37
N ILE A 3 0.34 26.44 31.34
CA ILE A 3 -0.53 25.92 30.30
C ILE A 3 -1.92 26.49 30.56
N SER A 4 -2.40 27.37 29.68
CA SER A 4 -3.72 27.96 29.85
C SER A 4 -4.81 26.90 29.74
N VAL A 5 -5.89 27.06 30.51
CA VAL A 5 -7.06 26.14 30.49
C VAL A 5 -7.62 25.99 29.08
N ARG A 6 -7.59 27.06 28.29
CA ARG A 6 -7.98 27.06 26.87
C ARG A 6 -7.10 26.14 26.03
N THR A 7 -5.79 26.15 26.27
CA THR A 7 -4.83 25.28 25.59
C THR A 7 -5.10 23.80 25.92
N LEU A 8 -5.49 23.50 27.16
CA LEU A 8 -5.88 22.14 27.55
C LEU A 8 -7.19 21.69 26.89
N GLN A 9 -8.18 22.58 26.77
CA GLN A 9 -9.43 22.28 26.05
C GLN A 9 -9.18 22.03 24.56
N GLU A 10 -8.32 22.81 23.92
CA GLU A 10 -7.90 22.59 22.52
C GLU A 10 -7.15 21.26 22.37
N ALA A 11 -6.26 20.91 23.30
CA ALA A 11 -5.57 19.62 23.29
C ALA A 11 -6.55 18.44 23.41
N ILE A 12 -7.57 18.54 24.27
CA ILE A 12 -8.61 17.51 24.42
C ILE A 12 -9.44 17.38 23.14
N SER A 13 -9.78 18.50 22.49
CA SER A 13 -10.56 18.46 21.24
C SER A 13 -9.78 17.77 20.12
N ILE A 14 -8.48 18.08 19.98
CA ILE A 14 -7.57 17.43 19.03
C ILE A 14 -7.45 15.93 19.34
N ARG A 15 -7.31 15.55 20.62
CA ARG A 15 -7.24 14.13 21.01
C ARG A 15 -8.49 13.36 20.57
N ARG A 16 -9.68 13.92 20.78
CA ARG A 16 -10.94 13.30 20.34
C ARG A 16 -11.03 13.17 18.82
N GLN A 17 -10.51 14.15 18.07
CA GLN A 17 -10.43 14.06 16.62
C GLN A 17 -9.51 12.94 16.17
N ILE A 18 -8.34 12.78 16.80
CA ILE A 18 -7.40 11.68 16.53
C ILE A 18 -8.08 10.33 16.77
N ASP A 19 -8.71 10.14 17.94
CA ASP A 19 -9.37 8.88 18.27
C ASP A 19 -10.48 8.51 17.26
N ASN A 20 -11.22 9.51 16.75
CA ASN A 20 -12.23 9.29 15.70
C ASN A 20 -11.61 8.93 14.35
N LEU A 21 -10.52 9.59 13.97
CA LEU A 21 -9.80 9.28 12.73
C LEU A 21 -9.21 7.87 12.78
N GLU A 22 -8.64 7.47 13.92
CA GLU A 22 -8.13 6.12 14.14
C GLU A 22 -9.23 5.07 14.02
N LYS A 23 -10.39 5.27 14.67
CA LYS A 23 -11.55 4.37 14.51
C LYS A 23 -12.00 4.25 13.05
N ARG A 24 -12.04 5.36 12.33
CA ARG A 24 -12.44 5.37 10.91
C ARG A 24 -11.42 4.64 10.04
N LEU A 25 -10.13 4.83 10.29
CA LEU A 25 -9.06 4.07 9.64
C LEU A 25 -9.20 2.59 9.95
N SER A 26 -9.34 2.19 11.22
CA SER A 26 -9.55 0.81 11.62
C SER A 26 -10.77 0.19 10.94
N SER A 27 -11.89 0.93 10.82
CA SER A 27 -13.06 0.44 10.09
C SER A 27 -12.81 0.25 8.59
N LEU A 28 -12.02 1.12 7.96
CA LEU A 28 -11.66 0.99 6.54
C LEU A 28 -10.66 -0.15 6.30
N LEU A 29 -9.71 -0.33 7.21
CA LEU A 29 -8.65 -1.34 7.15
C LEU A 29 -9.14 -2.74 7.57
N ALA A 30 -10.05 -2.84 8.53
CA ALA A 30 -10.59 -4.12 9.02
C ALA A 30 -11.55 -4.77 8.01
N GLY A 31 -12.01 -4.04 6.99
CA GLY A 31 -13.07 -4.51 6.11
C GLY A 31 -14.40 -4.70 6.87
N ALA A 32 -15.49 -4.89 6.14
CA ALA A 32 -16.80 -5.09 6.75
C ALA A 32 -16.71 -6.21 7.81
N PRO A 33 -17.23 -5.99 9.04
CA PRO A 33 -17.22 -7.04 10.06
C PRO A 33 -17.87 -8.29 9.45
N PRO A 34 -17.33 -9.50 9.71
CA PRO A 34 -17.97 -10.71 9.25
C PRO A 34 -19.41 -10.68 9.74
N LYS A 35 -20.36 -10.58 8.81
CA LYS A 35 -21.78 -10.65 9.11
C LYS A 35 -21.97 -11.92 9.96
N PRO A 36 -22.56 -11.84 11.16
CA PRO A 36 -22.88 -13.04 11.90
C PRO A 36 -23.83 -13.84 11.00
N THR A 37 -23.32 -14.93 10.44
CA THR A 37 -24.15 -15.94 9.83
C THR A 37 -24.97 -16.51 10.97
N ALA A 38 -26.19 -16.01 11.16
CA ALA A 38 -27.19 -16.73 11.91
C ALA A 38 -27.16 -18.18 11.40
N PRO A 39 -27.13 -19.20 12.26
CA PRO A 39 -27.18 -20.56 11.78
C PRO A 39 -28.45 -20.67 10.95
N ALA A 40 -28.29 -20.74 9.63
CA ALA A 40 -29.39 -21.00 8.73
C ALA A 40 -30.04 -22.28 9.25
N GLY A 41 -31.34 -22.22 9.55
CA GLY A 41 -32.11 -23.35 10.08
C GLY A 41 -32.01 -24.54 9.14
N GLY A 42 -30.93 -25.30 9.29
CA GLY A 42 -30.58 -26.42 8.45
C GLY A 42 -31.30 -27.65 8.98
N ARG A 43 -31.89 -28.42 8.07
CA ARG A 43 -32.45 -29.74 8.36
C ARG A 43 -31.45 -30.53 9.20
N TYR A 44 -31.80 -30.80 10.46
CA TYR A 44 -30.94 -31.55 11.37
C TYR A 44 -30.80 -32.98 10.83
N PHE A 45 -29.58 -33.37 10.49
CA PHE A 45 -29.30 -34.76 10.12
C PHE A 45 -29.53 -35.68 11.33
N SER A 46 -30.11 -36.85 11.08
CA SER A 46 -30.23 -37.91 12.08
C SER A 46 -28.85 -38.31 12.63
N PRO A 47 -28.77 -38.84 13.87
CA PRO A 47 -27.52 -39.23 14.49
C PRO A 47 -26.68 -40.19 13.63
N ALA A 48 -27.33 -41.13 12.95
CA ALA A 48 -26.69 -42.10 12.06
C ALA A 48 -26.02 -41.42 10.85
N THR A 49 -26.67 -40.43 10.24
CA THR A 49 -26.11 -39.70 9.11
C THR A 49 -24.92 -38.82 9.55
N ARG A 50 -25.01 -38.22 10.74
CA ARG A 50 -23.87 -37.51 11.36
C ARG A 50 -22.67 -38.43 11.58
N ALA A 51 -22.89 -39.65 12.07
CA ALA A 51 -21.83 -40.62 12.29
C ALA A 51 -21.12 -41.01 10.98
N LYS A 52 -21.89 -41.25 9.91
CA LYS A 52 -21.34 -41.53 8.56
C LYS A 52 -20.51 -40.38 8.02
N LEU A 53 -21.01 -39.15 8.12
CA LEU A 53 -20.28 -37.95 7.68
C LEU A 53 -18.99 -37.75 8.49
N ALA A 54 -19.04 -37.96 9.81
CA ALA A 54 -17.87 -37.86 10.67
C ALA A 54 -16.81 -38.92 10.34
N ALA A 55 -17.21 -40.17 10.08
CA ALA A 55 -16.30 -41.23 9.65
C ALA A 55 -15.64 -40.90 8.30
N ALA A 56 -16.42 -40.44 7.32
CA ALA A 56 -15.91 -40.02 6.02
C ALA A 56 -14.94 -38.83 6.13
N ALA A 57 -15.25 -37.84 6.98
CA ALA A 57 -14.37 -36.70 7.24
C ALA A 57 -13.04 -37.13 7.87
N LYS A 58 -13.07 -38.04 8.86
CA LYS A 58 -11.87 -38.60 9.48
C LYS A 58 -11.02 -39.39 8.47
N ALA A 59 -11.63 -40.18 7.60
CA ALA A 59 -10.92 -40.90 6.54
C ALA A 59 -10.21 -39.94 5.56
N ARG A 60 -10.89 -38.86 5.15
CA ARG A 60 -10.27 -37.81 4.33
C ARG A 60 -9.10 -37.13 5.03
N TRP A 61 -9.26 -36.83 6.32
CA TRP A 61 -8.20 -36.22 7.14
C TRP A 61 -6.99 -37.15 7.30
N ALA A 62 -7.23 -38.44 7.53
CA ALA A 62 -6.18 -39.45 7.59
C ALA A 62 -5.41 -39.56 6.27
N ARG A 63 -6.07 -39.53 5.11
CA ARG A 63 -5.38 -39.49 3.80
C ARG A 63 -4.54 -38.24 3.61
N LYS A 64 -5.06 -37.08 4.04
CA LYS A 64 -4.32 -35.80 3.96
C LYS A 64 -3.09 -35.80 4.86
N ARG A 65 -3.17 -36.42 6.04
CA ARG A 65 -2.05 -36.49 7.00
C ARG A 65 -1.09 -37.64 6.70
N GLY A 66 -1.57 -38.78 6.24
CA GLY A 66 -0.75 -39.93 5.84
C GLY A 66 -0.01 -39.73 4.52
N ALA A 67 -0.31 -38.67 3.75
CA ALA A 67 0.43 -38.31 2.55
C ALA A 67 1.86 -37.79 2.83
N THR A 68 2.30 -37.70 4.10
CA THR A 68 3.67 -37.30 4.44
C THR A 68 4.73 -38.38 4.19
N THR A 69 4.32 -39.63 3.92
CA THR A 69 5.24 -40.75 3.64
C THR A 69 5.20 -41.25 2.19
N ALA A 70 4.56 -40.53 1.27
CA ALA A 70 4.69 -40.81 -0.16
C ALA A 70 5.71 -39.84 -0.78
N ALA A 71 6.70 -40.42 -1.49
CA ALA A 71 7.82 -39.78 -2.17
C ALA A 71 7.51 -38.38 -2.76
N PRO A 72 8.50 -37.46 -2.79
CA PRO A 72 8.28 -36.07 -3.17
C PRO A 72 7.65 -35.96 -4.56
N THR A 73 6.33 -35.74 -4.60
CA THR A 73 5.62 -35.44 -5.84
C THR A 73 6.16 -34.12 -6.35
N LYS A 74 6.84 -34.14 -7.50
CA LYS A 74 7.36 -32.97 -8.21
C LYS A 74 6.37 -31.81 -8.10
N LYS A 75 6.77 -30.71 -7.44
CA LYS A 75 5.90 -29.54 -7.25
C LYS A 75 5.50 -28.98 -8.62
N LYS A 76 4.32 -29.37 -9.11
CA LYS A 76 3.68 -28.79 -10.30
C LYS A 76 3.51 -27.28 -10.04
N GLY A 77 4.32 -26.47 -10.70
CA GLY A 77 4.26 -25.00 -10.59
C GLY A 77 5.61 -24.31 -10.43
N GLN A 78 6.70 -25.02 -10.16
CA GLN A 78 8.02 -24.39 -10.15
C GLN A 78 8.54 -24.21 -11.58
N LEU A 79 8.67 -22.96 -12.03
CA LEU A 79 9.24 -22.63 -13.33
C LEU A 79 10.64 -23.26 -13.49
N THR A 80 10.84 -24.00 -14.58
CA THR A 80 12.12 -24.68 -14.88
C THR A 80 13.28 -23.66 -14.96
N PRO A 81 14.53 -24.08 -14.70
CA PRO A 81 15.69 -23.19 -14.83
C PRO A 81 15.79 -22.52 -16.21
N ALA A 82 15.46 -23.25 -17.29
CA ALA A 82 15.38 -22.71 -18.64
C ALA A 82 14.27 -21.66 -18.79
N GLY A 83 13.09 -21.90 -18.21
CA GLY A 83 12.00 -20.92 -18.19
C GLY A 83 12.37 -19.63 -17.46
N ARG A 84 13.08 -19.73 -16.33
CA ARG A 84 13.58 -18.56 -15.58
C ARG A 84 14.58 -17.74 -16.41
N ARG A 85 15.49 -18.41 -17.13
CA ARG A 85 16.46 -17.73 -18.02
C ARG A 85 15.76 -16.97 -19.15
N LYS A 86 14.77 -17.58 -19.81
CA LYS A 86 13.97 -16.92 -20.87
C LYS A 86 13.24 -15.68 -20.34
N LEU A 87 12.60 -15.77 -19.17
CA LEU A 87 11.95 -14.62 -18.55
C LEU A 87 12.93 -13.49 -18.21
N SER A 88 14.09 -13.81 -17.65
CA SER A 88 15.11 -12.80 -17.33
C SER A 88 15.64 -12.10 -18.59
N GLN A 89 15.88 -12.84 -19.67
CA GLN A 89 16.29 -12.27 -20.96
C GLN A 89 15.23 -11.33 -21.53
N LEU A 90 13.95 -11.75 -21.54
CA LEU A 90 12.85 -10.90 -21.98
C LEU A 90 12.75 -9.61 -21.15
N MET A 91 12.89 -9.70 -19.83
CA MET A 91 12.86 -8.53 -18.95
C MET A 91 14.03 -7.57 -19.23
N LYS A 92 15.24 -8.11 -19.43
CA LYS A 92 16.43 -7.31 -19.81
C LYS A 92 16.27 -6.65 -21.17
N ALA A 93 15.72 -7.34 -22.16
CA ALA A 93 15.43 -6.78 -23.48
C ALA A 93 14.43 -5.62 -23.39
N ARG A 94 13.35 -5.78 -22.60
CA ARG A 94 12.38 -4.71 -22.33
C ARG A 94 13.05 -3.49 -21.69
N TRP A 95 13.96 -3.71 -20.74
CA TRP A 95 14.66 -2.61 -20.09
C TRP A 95 15.63 -1.90 -21.05
N ALA A 96 16.38 -2.65 -21.87
CA ALA A 96 17.26 -2.10 -22.89
C ALA A 96 16.49 -1.27 -23.92
N ALA A 97 15.35 -1.75 -24.41
CA ALA A 97 14.47 -1.02 -25.31
C ALA A 97 13.98 0.31 -24.69
N ARG A 98 13.58 0.29 -23.42
CA ARG A 98 13.18 1.50 -22.68
C ARG A 98 14.33 2.51 -22.55
N ARG A 99 15.56 2.05 -22.33
CA ARG A 99 16.74 2.93 -22.25
C ARG A 99 17.11 3.51 -23.62
N LYS A 100 17.00 2.74 -24.70
CA LYS A 100 17.22 3.23 -26.07
C LYS A 100 16.16 4.27 -26.46
N ALA A 101 14.90 4.04 -26.11
CA ALA A 101 13.80 5.00 -26.30
C ALA A 101 13.92 6.26 -25.40
N ALA A 102 14.64 6.20 -24.28
CA ALA A 102 14.96 7.35 -23.46
C ALA A 102 16.19 8.14 -23.96
N GLY A 103 16.99 7.55 -24.85
CA GLY A 103 18.17 8.17 -25.46
C GLY A 103 17.87 8.98 -26.72
N THR A 104 16.74 8.74 -27.39
CA THR A 104 16.20 9.69 -28.37
C THR A 104 15.68 10.88 -27.57
N LYS A 105 16.43 12.00 -27.64
CA LYS A 105 16.07 13.28 -27.02
C LYS A 105 14.72 13.73 -27.58
N LYS A 106 13.63 13.26 -27.01
CA LYS A 106 12.33 13.91 -27.15
C LYS A 106 12.58 15.31 -26.57
N ALA A 107 12.45 16.33 -27.42
CA ALA A 107 12.58 17.73 -27.02
C ALA A 107 11.90 17.89 -25.65
N PRO A 108 12.56 18.53 -24.67
CA PRO A 108 12.01 18.58 -23.32
C PRO A 108 10.60 19.08 -23.44
N ALA A 109 9.62 18.25 -23.08
CA ALA A 109 8.22 18.61 -23.11
C ALA A 109 8.14 19.99 -22.46
N LYS A 110 7.69 21.01 -23.21
CA LYS A 110 7.64 22.40 -22.74
C LYS A 110 7.04 22.36 -21.35
N LYS A 111 7.87 22.49 -20.31
CA LYS A 111 7.41 22.56 -18.93
C LYS A 111 6.71 23.92 -18.86
N LYS A 112 5.42 23.94 -19.17
CA LYS A 112 4.55 25.10 -18.97
C LYS A 112 4.67 25.42 -17.47
N GLY A 113 5.46 26.44 -17.14
CA GLY A 113 5.74 26.85 -15.76
C GLY A 113 7.21 26.83 -15.30
N ALA A 114 8.17 26.36 -16.10
CA ALA A 114 9.59 26.48 -15.71
C ALA A 114 10.10 27.90 -15.97
N LEU A 115 10.33 28.66 -14.89
CA LEU A 115 10.87 30.03 -14.96
C LEU A 115 12.20 30.05 -15.72
N THR A 116 12.26 30.85 -16.79
CA THR A 116 13.44 30.98 -17.66
C THR A 116 14.65 31.52 -16.88
N PRO A 117 15.89 31.30 -17.34
CA PRO A 117 17.08 31.84 -16.68
C PRO A 117 17.02 33.36 -16.46
N ALA A 118 16.49 34.10 -17.45
CA ALA A 118 16.25 35.54 -17.31
C ALA A 118 15.17 35.86 -16.27
N GLY A 119 14.09 35.09 -16.22
CA GLY A 119 13.05 35.23 -15.20
C GLY A 119 13.57 34.97 -13.78
N ARG A 120 14.45 33.97 -13.61
CA ARG A 120 15.11 33.69 -12.32
C ARG A 120 16.01 34.84 -11.87
N ARG A 121 16.74 35.47 -12.80
CA ARG A 121 17.57 36.65 -12.50
C ARG A 121 16.72 37.84 -12.05
N LYS A 122 15.61 38.15 -12.73
CA LYS A 122 14.68 39.20 -12.32
C LYS A 122 14.07 38.93 -10.94
N LEU A 123 13.65 37.68 -10.67
CA LEU A 123 13.11 37.29 -9.36
C LEU A 123 14.15 37.47 -8.23
N SER A 124 15.41 37.10 -8.48
CA SER A 124 16.51 37.27 -7.52
C SER A 124 16.80 38.74 -7.21
N GLN A 125 16.79 39.61 -8.23
CA GLN A 125 16.95 41.05 -8.05
C GLN A 125 15.80 41.64 -7.22
N LEU A 126 14.55 41.26 -7.51
CA LEU A 126 13.38 41.66 -6.72
C LEU A 126 13.46 41.21 -5.26
N MET A 127 13.92 39.99 -4.99
CA MET A 127 14.10 39.52 -3.61
C MET A 127 15.18 40.31 -2.88
N LYS A 128 16.31 40.61 -3.54
CA LYS A 128 17.39 41.41 -2.94
C LYS A 128 16.94 42.85 -2.67
N ALA A 129 16.18 43.46 -3.58
CA ALA A 129 15.59 44.77 -3.37
C ALA A 129 14.61 44.78 -2.18
N ARG A 130 13.72 43.77 -2.08
CA ARG A 130 12.82 43.61 -0.92
C ARG A 130 13.59 43.44 0.39
N TRP A 131 14.66 42.66 0.38
CA TRP A 131 15.49 42.44 1.56
C TRP A 131 16.21 43.72 1.99
N ALA A 132 16.76 44.49 1.06
CA ALA A 132 17.38 45.79 1.33
C ALA A 132 16.37 46.81 1.88
N ALA A 133 15.16 46.88 1.30
CA ALA A 133 14.09 47.74 1.79
C ALA A 133 13.68 47.38 3.24
N ARG A 134 13.52 46.08 3.53
CA ARG A 134 13.24 45.59 4.88
C ARG A 134 14.35 45.93 5.88
N ARG A 135 15.62 45.86 5.47
CA ARG A 135 16.75 46.27 6.33
C ARG A 135 16.79 47.77 6.58
N LYS A 136 16.51 48.59 5.57
CA LYS A 136 16.39 50.05 5.75
C LYS A 136 15.22 50.44 6.66
N ALA A 137 14.09 49.74 6.56
CA ALA A 137 12.95 49.96 7.44
C ALA A 137 13.18 49.49 8.89
N ALA A 138 14.06 48.51 9.12
CA ALA A 138 14.43 48.02 10.44
C ALA A 138 15.57 48.83 11.11
N ALA A 139 16.19 49.76 10.38
CA ALA A 139 17.25 50.64 10.86
C ALA A 139 16.75 52.06 11.16
N LYS A 140 15.43 52.24 11.19
CA LYS A 140 14.72 53.49 11.46
C LYS A 140 13.75 53.24 12.61
#